data_AF-A0A0C2HPP4-F1
#
_entry.id   AF-A0A0C2HPP4-F1
#
_cell.length_a   1.000
_cell.length_b   1.000
_cell.length_c   1.000
_cell.angle_alpha   90.00
_cell.angle_beta   90.00
_cell.angle_gamma   90.00
#
_symmetry.space_group_name_H-M   'P 1'
#
loop_
_entity.id
_entity.type
_entity.pdbx_description
1 polymer ?
#
loop_
_entity_poly.entity_id
_entity_poly.type
_entity_poly.pdbx_seq_one_letter_code
_entity_poly.pdbx_strand_id
1 'polypeptide(L)'
;MKNRILSGIVGFLLTWGIVLGFFAQSAADDFYLHEGADYQSSEAYDGPFVAQTLYWSYSPQGPFRSSYAPQQLSGVVCPAARDSLQLRGYWTGRLNADGSCGPGGDPHFVTVGNFLNFLSGSGGKP
;
A
#
# COMPACT_ATOMS: atom_id res chain seq x y z
N MET A 1 38.68 -26.34 39.97
CA MET A 1 37.71 -26.56 38.88
C MET A 1 36.58 -25.51 38.94
N LYS A 2 36.90 -24.21 38.85
CA LYS A 2 35.90 -23.13 39.05
C LYS A 2 35.86 -22.09 37.92
N ASN A 3 36.73 -22.22 36.92
CA ASN A 3 36.91 -21.20 35.87
C ASN A 3 36.43 -21.64 34.48
N ARG A 4 35.72 -22.78 34.36
CA ARG A 4 35.22 -23.28 33.07
C ARG A 4 33.73 -23.02 32.81
N ILE A 5 33.02 -22.42 33.77
CA ILE A 5 31.57 -22.20 33.67
C ILE A 5 31.24 -20.78 33.17
N LEU A 6 32.10 -19.78 33.41
CA LEU A 6 31.81 -18.39 33.01
C LEU A 6 31.89 -18.12 31.50
N SER A 7 32.63 -18.93 30.74
CA SER A 7 32.83 -18.69 29.29
C SER A 7 31.64 -19.09 28.41
N GLY A 8 30.71 -19.91 28.94
CA GLY A 8 29.54 -20.38 28.18
C GLY A 8 28.38 -19.38 28.16
N ILE A 9 28.26 -18.55 29.20
CA ILE A 9 27.12 -17.63 29.35
C ILE A 9 27.29 -16.37 28.48
N VAL A 10 28.53 -15.90 28.32
CA VAL A 10 28.83 -14.71 27.50
C VAL A 10 28.63 -14.98 25.99
N GLY A 11 28.90 -16.21 25.53
CA GLY A 11 28.66 -16.60 24.14
C GLY A 11 27.18 -16.76 23.78
N PHE A 12 26.34 -17.13 24.75
CA PHE A 12 24.90 -17.36 24.52
C PHE A 12 24.10 -16.05 24.43
N LEU A 13 24.54 -14.99 25.12
CA LEU A 13 23.87 -13.68 25.07
C LEU A 13 24.23 -12.87 23.81
N LEU A 14 25.40 -13.11 23.20
CA LEU A 14 25.80 -12.45 21.95
C LEU A 14 25.17 -13.06 20.69
N THR A 15 24.74 -14.33 20.73
CA THR A 15 24.02 -14.96 19.60
C THR A 15 22.51 -14.67 19.61
N TRP A 16 21.91 -14.38 20.76
CA TRP A 16 20.48 -14.03 20.85
C TRP A 16 20.17 -12.58 20.45
N GLY A 17 21.14 -11.67 20.51
CA GLY A 17 20.95 -10.29 20.04
C GLY A 17 20.80 -10.17 18.52
N ILE A 18 21.37 -11.10 17.75
CA ILE A 18 21.31 -11.09 16.28
C ILE A 18 19.98 -11.71 15.77
N VAL A 19 19.35 -12.59 16.56
CA VAL A 19 18.04 -13.19 16.20
C VAL A 19 16.89 -12.18 16.33
N LEU A 20 17.05 -11.13 17.13
CA LEU A 20 16.03 -10.07 17.26
C LEU A 20 16.15 -8.96 16.21
N GLY A 21 17.22 -8.95 15.40
CA GLY A 21 17.42 -7.96 14.32
C GLY A 21 16.73 -8.31 13.00
N PHE A 22 16.24 -9.55 12.83
CA PHE A 22 15.61 -10.03 11.59
C PHE A 22 14.08 -9.97 11.60
N PHE A 23 13.46 -9.37 12.61
CA PHE A 23 12.01 -9.09 12.64
C PHE A 23 11.68 -7.61 12.38
N ALA A 24 12.65 -6.84 11.89
CA ALA A 24 12.44 -5.48 11.40
C ALA A 24 12.49 -5.44 9.87
N GLN A 25 11.74 -6.32 9.18
CA GLN A 25 11.53 -6.14 7.74
C GLN A 25 10.20 -6.75 7.30
N SER A 26 9.50 -5.98 6.48
CA SER A 26 8.39 -6.34 5.58
C SER A 26 7.06 -6.74 6.20
N ALA A 27 6.25 -5.75 6.59
CA ALA A 27 4.79 -5.88 6.58
C ALA A 27 4.09 -4.79 5.73
N ALA A 28 4.84 -3.89 5.09
CA ALA A 28 4.30 -2.77 4.31
C ALA A 28 4.56 -2.85 2.79
N ASP A 29 5.41 -3.79 2.33
CA ASP A 29 5.95 -3.76 0.96
C ASP A 29 5.33 -4.76 -0.04
N ASP A 30 4.29 -5.50 0.33
CA ASP A 30 3.54 -6.28 -0.67
C ASP A 30 2.05 -6.05 -0.49
N PHE A 31 1.55 -5.02 -1.19
CA PHE A 31 0.21 -5.11 -1.76
C PHE A 31 0.25 -6.30 -2.73
N TYR A 32 0.00 -7.51 -2.22
CA TYR A 32 -0.16 -8.74 -3.00
C TYR A 32 -1.37 -8.57 -3.94
N LEU A 33 -1.15 -7.90 -5.06
CA LEU A 33 -1.88 -8.16 -6.29
C LEU A 33 -1.32 -9.46 -6.83
N HIS A 34 -2.17 -10.48 -6.82
CA HIS A 34 -1.89 -11.69 -7.56
C HIS A 34 -1.46 -11.34 -8.99
N GLU A 35 -0.24 -11.76 -9.35
CA GLU A 35 0.23 -11.89 -10.72
C GLU A 35 -0.86 -12.53 -11.57
N GLY A 36 -1.22 -11.85 -12.65
CA GLY A 36 -2.09 -12.40 -13.67
C GLY A 36 -2.32 -11.43 -14.81
N ALA A 37 -2.36 -10.14 -14.52
CA ALA A 37 -2.42 -9.09 -15.53
C ALA A 37 -1.68 -7.83 -15.06
N ASP A 38 -0.92 -7.20 -15.97
CA ASP A 38 -0.32 -5.90 -15.75
C ASP A 38 -1.41 -4.83 -15.91
N TYR A 39 -1.66 -4.05 -14.85
CA TYR A 39 -2.59 -2.92 -14.95
C TYR A 39 -2.10 -1.89 -15.97
N GLN A 40 -2.94 -1.56 -16.95
CA GLN A 40 -2.67 -0.53 -17.94
C GLN A 40 -3.66 0.62 -17.73
N SER A 41 -3.18 1.79 -17.30
CA SER A 41 -4.06 2.93 -17.00
C SER A 41 -4.77 3.51 -18.22
N SER A 42 -4.27 3.23 -19.42
CA SER A 42 -4.92 3.57 -20.69
C SER A 42 -6.07 2.64 -21.07
N GLU A 43 -6.16 1.46 -20.46
CA GLU A 43 -7.25 0.52 -20.72
C GLU A 43 -8.47 0.90 -19.89
N ALA A 44 -9.65 0.78 -20.51
CA ALA A 44 -10.91 0.88 -19.80
C ALA A 44 -11.29 -0.50 -19.27
N TYR A 45 -11.46 -0.60 -17.95
CA TYR A 45 -11.91 -1.83 -17.32
C TYR A 45 -13.38 -1.67 -16.90
N ASP A 46 -14.21 -2.59 -17.38
CA ASP A 46 -15.61 -2.67 -16.99
C ASP A 46 -15.74 -3.11 -15.53
N GLY A 47 -16.68 -2.49 -14.80
CA GLY A 47 -16.94 -2.85 -13.42
C GLY A 47 -17.88 -1.87 -12.72
N PRO A 48 -18.18 -2.10 -11.44
CA PRO A 48 -19.17 -1.34 -10.70
C PRO A 48 -18.67 0.04 -10.22
N PHE A 49 -17.37 0.32 -10.33
CA PHE A 49 -16.78 1.58 -9.89
C PHE A 49 -16.75 2.61 -11.04
N VAL A 50 -16.91 3.88 -10.69
CA VAL A 50 -16.81 4.98 -11.67
C VAL A 50 -15.34 5.18 -11.99
N ALA A 51 -14.94 4.89 -13.23
CA ALA A 51 -13.53 4.75 -13.63
C ALA A 51 -12.66 5.98 -13.28
N GLN A 52 -13.19 7.19 -13.47
CA GLN A 52 -12.47 8.45 -13.25
C GLN A 52 -12.52 8.96 -11.80
N THR A 53 -13.27 8.29 -10.93
CA THR A 53 -13.44 8.70 -9.54
C THR A 53 -12.33 8.16 -8.66
N LEU A 54 -11.88 8.95 -7.68
CA LEU A 54 -10.99 8.50 -6.63
C LEU A 54 -11.78 7.84 -5.49
N TYR A 55 -11.21 6.77 -4.98
CA TYR A 55 -11.68 6.03 -3.82
C TYR A 55 -10.57 5.94 -2.80
N TRP A 56 -10.94 5.79 -1.53
CA TRP A 56 -9.98 5.60 -0.45
C TRP A 56 -10.38 4.47 0.48
N SER A 57 -9.38 3.91 1.15
CA SER A 57 -9.53 2.89 2.19
C SER A 57 -8.47 3.07 3.25
N TYR A 58 -8.76 2.62 4.47
CA TYR A 58 -7.75 2.51 5.53
C TYR A 58 -6.79 1.36 5.29
N SER A 59 -7.09 0.44 4.37
CA SER A 59 -6.16 -0.60 3.96
C SER A 59 -6.44 -1.01 2.52
N PRO A 60 -5.41 -1.46 1.80
CA PRO A 60 -5.52 -2.16 0.53
C PRO A 60 -6.70 -3.13 0.36
N GLN A 61 -6.94 -3.99 1.35
CA GLN A 61 -8.02 -5.00 1.34
C GLN A 61 -9.28 -4.53 2.06
N GLY A 62 -9.30 -3.30 2.55
CA GLY A 62 -10.41 -2.72 3.28
C GLY A 62 -11.53 -2.22 2.36
N PRO A 63 -12.69 -1.87 2.93
CA PRO A 63 -13.80 -1.34 2.15
C PRO A 63 -13.46 0.02 1.56
N PHE A 64 -13.53 0.12 0.24
CA PHE A 64 -13.35 1.36 -0.49
C PHE A 64 -14.55 2.29 -0.33
N ARG A 65 -14.25 3.56 -0.10
CA ARG A 65 -15.23 4.64 0.06
C ARG A 65 -14.96 5.71 -1.00
N SER A 66 -15.98 6.45 -1.39
CA SER A 66 -15.78 7.64 -2.23
C SER A 66 -14.82 8.62 -1.55
N SER A 67 -13.90 9.18 -2.32
CA SER A 67 -12.87 10.11 -1.84
C SER A 67 -13.44 11.32 -1.11
N TYR A 68 -12.89 11.63 0.07
CA TYR A 68 -13.01 12.95 0.70
C TYR A 68 -12.02 13.97 0.10
N ALA A 69 -11.02 13.48 -0.64
CA ALA A 69 -10.03 14.22 -1.40
C ALA A 69 -10.66 14.68 -2.74
N PRO A 70 -9.90 15.22 -3.72
CA PRO A 70 -10.49 15.52 -5.03
C PRO A 70 -11.16 14.28 -5.58
N GLN A 71 -12.34 14.46 -6.19
CA GLN A 71 -13.12 13.33 -6.69
C GLN A 71 -12.47 12.69 -7.91
N GLN A 72 -11.58 13.39 -8.61
CA GLN A 72 -10.98 12.95 -9.88
C GLN A 72 -9.48 13.22 -9.89
N LEU A 73 -8.75 12.51 -10.75
CA LEU A 73 -7.30 12.63 -10.89
C LEU A 73 -6.84 14.05 -11.29
N SER A 74 -7.63 14.76 -12.10
CA SER A 74 -7.36 16.15 -12.51
C SER A 74 -7.30 17.13 -11.34
N GLY A 75 -7.94 16.81 -10.22
CA GLY A 75 -7.89 17.61 -8.98
C GLY A 75 -6.72 17.25 -8.07
N VAL A 76 -5.90 16.24 -8.40
CA VAL A 76 -4.74 15.85 -7.58
C VAL A 76 -3.56 16.74 -7.91
N VAL A 77 -3.30 17.73 -7.05
CA VAL A 77 -2.15 18.63 -7.18
C VAL A 77 -0.86 18.06 -6.60
N CYS A 78 -0.95 17.04 -5.74
CA CYS A 78 0.21 16.30 -5.22
C CYS A 78 0.90 15.50 -6.34
N PRO A 79 2.11 15.87 -6.81
CA PRO A 79 2.71 15.25 -8.00
C PRO A 79 2.98 13.74 -7.82
N ALA A 80 3.56 13.35 -6.69
CA ALA A 80 3.86 11.95 -6.40
C ALA A 80 2.60 11.07 -6.38
N ALA A 81 1.50 11.59 -5.82
CA ALA A 81 0.24 10.87 -5.81
C ALA A 81 -0.37 10.79 -7.21
N ARG A 82 -0.37 11.88 -7.98
CA ARG A 82 -0.88 11.90 -9.35
C ARG A 82 -0.15 10.90 -10.22
N ASP A 83 1.19 10.90 -10.17
CA ASP A 83 2.01 10.01 -10.99
C ASP A 83 1.80 8.54 -10.59
N SER A 84 1.70 8.26 -9.29
CA SER A 84 1.38 6.91 -8.80
C SER A 84 -0.01 6.44 -9.23
N LEU A 85 -1.03 7.28 -9.08
CA LEU A 85 -2.40 6.97 -9.50
C LEU A 85 -2.50 6.76 -11.02
N GLN A 86 -1.72 7.52 -11.80
CA GLN A 86 -1.71 7.38 -13.26
C GLN A 86 -0.94 6.14 -13.73
N LEU A 87 0.18 5.80 -13.08
CA LEU A 87 1.03 4.69 -13.53
C LEU A 87 0.57 3.35 -12.95
N ARG A 88 0.20 3.34 -11.67
CA ARG A 88 -0.10 2.12 -10.90
C ARG A 88 -1.57 1.97 -10.57
N GLY A 89 -2.39 3.01 -10.75
CA GLY A 89 -3.79 3.02 -10.38
C GLY A 89 -4.05 3.36 -8.91
N TYR A 90 -3.01 3.38 -8.06
CA TYR A 90 -3.13 3.62 -6.63
C TYR A 90 -2.01 4.50 -6.04
N TRP A 91 -2.23 4.97 -4.81
CA TRP A 91 -1.31 5.77 -4.00
C TRP A 91 -1.40 5.36 -2.53
N THR A 92 -0.23 5.13 -1.92
CA THR A 92 -0.07 4.85 -0.49
C THR A 92 0.30 6.13 0.24
N GLY A 93 -0.71 6.87 0.70
CA GLY A 93 -0.52 8.13 1.41
C GLY A 93 -1.81 8.94 1.51
N ARG A 94 -1.73 10.05 2.26
CA ARG A 94 -2.88 10.95 2.45
C ARG A 94 -2.90 12.03 1.39
N LEU A 95 -4.10 12.34 0.93
CA LEU A 95 -4.41 13.56 0.19
C LEU A 95 -5.30 14.44 1.07
N ASN A 96 -5.10 15.75 0.99
CA ASN A 96 -6.04 16.72 1.53
C ASN A 96 -7.25 16.86 0.61
N ALA A 97 -8.31 17.55 1.07
CA ALA A 97 -9.53 17.78 0.31
C ALA A 97 -9.29 18.50 -1.03
N ASP A 98 -8.27 19.34 -1.09
CA ASP A 98 -7.84 20.11 -2.27
C ASP A 98 -6.89 19.33 -3.20
N GLY A 99 -6.57 18.08 -2.87
CA GLY A 99 -5.68 17.22 -3.66
C GLY A 99 -4.19 17.44 -3.41
N SER A 100 -3.83 18.30 -2.46
CA SER A 100 -2.44 18.47 -2.02
C SER A 100 -1.98 17.29 -1.17
N CYS A 101 -0.66 17.13 -1.05
CA CYS A 101 -0.10 16.04 -0.26
C CYS A 101 -0.46 16.25 1.22
N GLY A 102 -1.12 15.28 1.82
CA GLY A 102 -1.45 15.30 3.25
C GLY A 102 -0.24 14.91 4.11
N PRO A 103 -0.29 15.19 5.42
CA PRO A 103 0.70 14.66 6.35
C PRO A 103 0.69 13.12 6.30
N GLY A 104 1.88 12.51 6.28
CA GLY A 104 2.03 11.04 6.32
C GLY A 104 1.33 10.42 7.53
N GLY A 105 0.80 9.21 7.38
CA GLY A 105 0.12 8.48 8.44
C GLY A 105 -0.56 7.20 7.94
N ASP A 106 -0.73 6.23 8.85
CA ASP A 106 -1.09 4.86 8.51
C ASP A 106 -2.58 4.50 8.72
N PRO A 107 -3.14 3.64 7.86
CA PRO A 107 -2.91 3.59 6.41
C PRO A 107 -4.00 4.40 5.72
N HIS A 108 -3.61 5.09 4.67
CA HIS A 108 -4.54 5.74 3.77
C HIS A 108 -4.17 5.36 2.35
N PHE A 109 -5.01 4.53 1.75
CA PHE A 109 -4.84 4.01 0.41
C PHE A 109 -5.82 4.72 -0.51
N VAL A 110 -5.34 5.36 -1.57
CA VAL A 110 -6.15 6.04 -2.57
C VAL A 110 -6.02 5.33 -3.90
N THR A 111 -7.09 5.19 -4.66
CA THR A 111 -7.10 4.50 -5.95
C THR A 111 -8.06 5.15 -6.93
N VAL A 112 -7.80 5.01 -8.23
CA VAL A 112 -8.79 5.32 -9.27
C VAL A 112 -9.81 4.18 -9.38
N GLY A 113 -11.06 4.50 -9.72
CA GLY A 113 -12.11 3.49 -9.92
C GLY A 113 -11.78 2.51 -11.05
N ASN A 114 -11.05 2.95 -12.09
CA ASN A 114 -10.63 2.10 -13.18
C ASN A 114 -9.73 0.94 -12.69
N PHE A 115 -8.88 1.21 -11.71
CA PHE A 115 -8.04 0.20 -11.07
C PHE A 115 -8.89 -0.78 -10.26
N LEU A 116 -9.89 -0.31 -9.52
CA LEU A 116 -10.82 -1.20 -8.81
C LEU A 116 -11.62 -2.10 -9.77
N ASN A 117 -12.06 -1.56 -10.91
CA ASN A 117 -12.69 -2.38 -11.95
C ASN A 117 -11.73 -3.44 -12.48
N PHE A 118 -10.48 -3.07 -12.77
CA PHE A 118 -9.42 -4.02 -13.14
C PHE A 118 -9.28 -5.14 -12.11
N LEU A 119 -9.22 -4.83 -10.81
CA LEU A 119 -9.12 -5.85 -9.75
C LEU A 119 -10.34 -6.77 -9.68
N SER A 120 -11.53 -6.21 -9.87
CA SER A 120 -12.77 -6.97 -9.86
C SER A 120 -12.90 -7.91 -11.08
N GLY A 121 -12.34 -7.52 -12.23
CA GLY A 121 -12.39 -8.28 -13.48
C GLY A 121 -11.28 -9.32 -13.62
N SER A 122 -10.11 -9.11 -13.00
CA SER A 122 -8.92 -9.96 -13.14
C SER A 122 -8.82 -11.12 -12.14
N GLY A 123 -9.74 -11.24 -11.18
CA GLY A 123 -9.82 -12.43 -10.29
C GLY A 123 -10.11 -12.15 -8.82
N GLY A 124 -10.32 -10.89 -8.41
CA GLY A 124 -10.79 -10.58 -7.07
C GLY A 124 -12.28 -10.87 -6.91
N LYS A 125 -12.67 -12.15 -6.77
CA LYS A 125 -13.95 -12.46 -6.14
C LYS A 125 -13.91 -11.94 -4.68
N PRO A 126 -15.01 -11.35 -4.19
CA PRO A 126 -15.07 -10.73 -2.87
C PRO A 126 -14.73 -11.68 -1.73
#